data_AF-A0A6P0Y5A6-F1
#
_entry.id   AF-A0A6P0Y5A6-F1
#
_cell.length_a   1.000
_cell.length_b   1.000
_cell.length_c   1.000
_cell.angle_alpha   90.00
_cell.angle_beta   90.00
_cell.angle_gamma   90.00
#
_symmetry.space_group_name_H-M   'P 1'
#
loop_
_entity.id
_entity.type
_entity.pdbx_description
1 polymer ?
#
loop_
_entity_poly.entity_id
_entity_poly.type
_entity_poly.pdbx_seq_one_letter_code
_entity_poly.pdbx_strand_id
1 'polypeptide(L)' 'MKYWKSGKQLQNGKYIIQDLLGIGGFGITYRALEQSSNQLVAIKTLNYR' A
#
# COMPACT_ATOMS: atom_id res chain seq x y z
N MET A 1 0.58 16.09 3.34
CA MET A 1 -0.01 14.74 3.17
C MET A 1 1.10 13.74 2.92
N LYS A 2 1.30 12.73 3.79
CA LYS A 2 2.43 11.78 3.68
C LYS A 2 1.96 10.45 3.07
N TYR A 3 2.17 10.29 1.75
CA TYR A 3 1.91 9.02 1.05
C TYR A 3 3.02 8.00 1.35
N TRP A 4 2.68 6.71 1.27
CA TRP A 4 3.70 5.66 1.23
C TRP A 4 4.37 5.68 -0.14
N LYS A 5 5.70 5.77 -0.14
CA LYS A 5 6.53 5.72 -1.36
C LYS A 5 6.75 4.27 -1.79
N SER A 6 7.05 4.08 -3.07
CA SER A 6 7.55 2.80 -3.58
C SER A 6 8.72 2.29 -2.73
N GLY A 7 8.75 0.99 -2.46
CA GLY A 7 9.72 0.35 -1.58
C GLY A 7 9.38 0.41 -0.09
N LYS A 8 8.32 1.12 0.34
CA LYS A 8 7.87 1.08 1.74
C LYS A 8 7.44 -0.35 2.09
N GLN A 9 8.09 -0.91 3.12
CA GLN A 9 7.75 -2.21 3.67
C GLN A 9 6.69 -2.09 4.77
N LEU A 10 5.73 -3.00 4.76
CA LEU A 10 4.69 -3.15 5.78
C LEU A 10 4.70 -4.57 6.35
N GLN A 11 4.21 -4.74 7.58
CA GLN A 11 4.14 -6.02 8.29
C GLN A 11 5.46 -6.81 8.20
N ASN A 12 6.55 -6.21 8.69
CA ASN A 12 7.89 -6.81 8.70
C ASN A 12 8.36 -7.31 7.31
N GLY A 13 8.09 -6.52 6.26
CA GLY A 13 8.52 -6.85 4.90
C GLY A 13 7.49 -7.62 4.08
N LYS A 14 6.45 -8.21 4.71
CA LYS A 14 5.45 -9.02 4.00
C LYS A 14 4.88 -8.33 2.75
N TYR A 15 4.64 -7.02 2.83
CA TYR A 15 4.16 -6.23 1.70
C TYR A 15 5.12 -5.09 1.35
N ILE A 16 5.45 -4.96 0.06
CA ILE A 16 6.26 -3.86 -0.47
C ILE A 16 5.36 -2.99 -1.35
N ILE A 17 5.14 -1.73 -0.94
CA ILE A 17 4.40 -0.75 -1.73
C ILE A 17 5.11 -0.53 -3.06
N GLN A 18 4.37 -0.58 -4.16
CA GLN A 18 4.86 -0.29 -5.52
C GLN A 18 4.37 1.09 -5.95
N ASP A 19 3.06 1.31 -5.95
CA ASP A 19 2.44 2.53 -6.49
C ASP A 19 1.19 2.95 -5.74
N LEU A 20 0.83 4.23 -5.87
CA LEU A 20 -0.47 4.76 -5.50
C LEU A 20 -1.48 4.42 -6.61
N LEU A 21 -2.62 3.85 -6.24
CA LEU A 21 -3.70 3.51 -7.18
C LEU A 21 -4.85 4.50 -7.13
N GLY A 22 -5.14 5.07 -5.96
CA GLY A 22 -6.24 6.02 -5.84
C GLY A 22 -6.34 6.66 -4.47
N ILE A 23 -6.99 7.82 -4.43
CA ILE A 23 -7.24 8.59 -3.21
C ILE A 23 -8.74 8.81 -3.14
N GLY A 24 -9.37 8.45 -2.03
CA GLY A 24 -10.77 8.73 -1.75
C GLY A 24 -10.96 9.31 -0.36
N GLY A 25 -12.18 9.79 -0.06
CA GLY A 25 -12.49 10.45 1.23
C GLY A 25 -12.29 9.56 2.48
N PHE A 26 -12.16 8.24 2.30
CA PHE A 26 -11.98 7.28 3.38
C PHE A 26 -10.58 6.66 3.44
N GLY A 27 -9.66 7.04 2.54
CA GLY A 27 -8.32 6.45 2.52
C GLY A 27 -7.62 6.48 1.16
N ILE A 28 -6.39 5.99 1.16
CA ILE A 28 -5.55 5.84 -0.03
C ILE A 28 -5.41 4.35 -0.34
N THR A 29 -5.54 4.01 -1.61
CA THR A 29 -5.32 2.65 -2.12
C THR A 29 -3.95 2.59 -2.81
N TYR A 30 -3.16 1.59 -2.46
CA TYR A 30 -1.84 1.31 -3.02
C TYR A 30 -1.80 -0.08 -3.66
N ARG A 31 -0.97 -0.23 -4.68
CA ARG A 31 -0.50 -1.52 -5.18
C ARG A 31 0.68 -1.96 -4.34
N ALA A 32 0.69 -3.21 -3.89
CA ALA A 32 1.80 -3.80 -3.18
C ALA A 32 2.12 -5.20 -3.69
N LEU A 33 3.38 -5.61 -3.56
CA LEU A 33 3.82 -7.00 -3.75
C LEU A 33 3.78 -7.73 -2.41
N GLU A 34 3.04 -8.82 -2.29
CA GLU A 34 3.15 -9.75 -1.16
C GLU A 34 4.35 -10.68 -1.40
N GLN A 35 5.36 -10.61 -0.54
CA GLN A 35 6.63 -11.32 -0.79
C GLN A 35 6.49 -12.85 -0.74
N SER A 36 5.64 -13.39 0.14
CA SER A 36 5.51 -14.84 0.32
C SER A 36 4.87 -15.55 -0.87
N SER A 37 3.90 -14.90 -1.51
CA SER A 37 3.15 -15.45 -2.65
C SER A 37 3.60 -14.89 -3.99
N ASN A 38 4.44 -13.85 -3.98
CA ASN A 38 4.82 -13.06 -5.15
C ASN A 38 3.61 -12.49 -5.92
N GLN A 39 2.48 -12.26 -5.23
CA GLN A 39 1.26 -11.74 -5.82
C GLN A 39 1.12 -10.23 -5.63
N LEU A 40 0.49 -9.57 -6.59
CA LEU A 40 0.10 -8.18 -6.47
C LEU A 40 -1.22 -8.07 -5.71
N VAL A 41 -1.24 -7.21 -4.70
CA VAL A 41 -2.42 -6.94 -3.85
C VAL A 41 -2.71 -5.45 -3.79
N ALA A 42 -3.96 -5.12 -3.49
CA ALA A 42 -4.37 -3.77 -3.16
C ALA A 42 -4.37 -3.59 -1.63
N ILE A 43 -3.68 -2.56 -1.13
CA ILE A 43 -3.71 -2.16 0.28
C ILE A 43 -4.41 -0.82 0.40
N LYS A 44 -5.48 -0.77 1.19
CA LYS A 44 -6.24 0.45 1.44
C LYS A 44 -6.04 0.91 2.88
N THR A 45 -5.62 2.16 3.08
CA THR A 45 -5.59 2.76 4.42
C THR A 45 -7.02 3.02 4.89
N LEU A 46 -7.29 2.83 6.18
CA LEU A 46 -8.54 3.28 6.80
C LEU A 46 -8.39 4.74 7.25
N ASN A 47 -9.43 5.55 7.08
CA ASN A 47 -9.59 6.93 7.58
C ASN A 47 -8.39 7.86 7.32
N TYR A 48 -8.42 8.58 6.20
CA TYR A 48 -7.53 9.71 5.97
C TYR A 48 -8.10 10.96 6.67
N ARG A 49 -7.90 11.09 7.97
CA ARG A 49 -8.08 12.37 8.70
C ARG A 49 -6.74 12.86 9.21
#